data_AF-J4C8A3-F1
#
_entry.id   AF-J4C8A3-F1
#
_cell.length_a   1.000
_cell.length_b   1.000
_cell.length_c   1.000
_cell.angle_alpha   90.00
_cell.angle_beta   90.00
_cell.angle_gamma   90.00
#
_symmetry.space_group_name_H-M   'P 1'
#
loop_
_entity.id
_entity.type
_entity.pdbx_description
1 polymer ?
#
loop_
_entity_poly.entity_id
_entity_poly.type
_entity_poly.pdbx_seq_one_letter_code
_entity_poly.pdbx_strand_id
1 'polypeptide(L)'
;MSTSNIQGLASRYNNHFEAWKKVQIAVQINLKALAIILQKFLLFSLKDSADEGSETVDRIIKSYQNKEDESEANLAESYSAVFEECCQSKLDSLPSDSVLVCSLIVNHPGTITLFLQEQSNKLLQMISEISCLYDTFRSKHLAKMTQIREECEVIINRNINIKTHDLQEEKERNSQQINFIVETFHGISEEINEIKNFCKNMDTYPNQEDKIKKYLEFLENFKFFKK
;
A
#
# COMPACT_ATOMS: atom_id res chain seq x y z
N MET A 1 35.38 -13.85 -27.22
CA MET A 1 34.29 -12.83 -27.28
C MET A 1 34.36 -12.02 -26.01
N SER A 2 34.29 -10.69 -26.10
CA SER A 2 34.73 -9.75 -25.07
C SER A 2 33.79 -9.66 -23.86
N THR A 3 34.30 -10.00 -22.69
CA THR A 3 33.68 -9.85 -21.36
C THR A 3 33.31 -8.41 -21.00
N SER A 4 33.92 -7.44 -21.70
CA SER A 4 33.51 -6.03 -21.74
C SER A 4 32.01 -5.82 -22.06
N ASN A 5 31.36 -6.74 -22.78
CA ASN A 5 29.96 -6.56 -23.18
C ASN A 5 28.97 -6.87 -22.04
N ILE A 6 29.17 -7.96 -21.29
CA ILE A 6 28.23 -8.37 -20.21
C ILE A 6 28.35 -7.44 -19.01
N GLN A 7 29.57 -7.09 -18.60
CA GLN A 7 29.78 -6.13 -17.51
C GLN A 7 29.22 -4.74 -17.86
N GLY A 8 29.33 -4.31 -19.12
CA GLY A 8 28.71 -3.08 -19.61
C GLY A 8 27.18 -3.13 -19.59
N LEU A 9 26.58 -4.25 -19.96
CA LEU A 9 25.13 -4.48 -19.88
C LEU A 9 24.63 -4.44 -18.44
N ALA A 10 25.31 -5.14 -17.53
CA ALA A 10 24.97 -5.16 -16.11
C ALA A 10 25.05 -3.75 -15.49
N SER A 11 26.08 -2.97 -15.83
CA SER A 11 26.22 -1.59 -15.37
C SER A 11 25.08 -0.69 -15.89
N ARG A 12 24.74 -0.78 -17.18
CA ARG A 12 23.62 -0.02 -17.78
C ARG A 12 22.29 -0.41 -17.15
N TYR A 13 22.06 -1.71 -16.94
CA TYR A 13 20.85 -2.22 -16.29
C TYR A 13 20.73 -1.69 -14.86
N ASN A 14 21.82 -1.72 -14.09
CA ASN A 14 21.83 -1.28 -12.70
C ASN A 14 21.39 0.18 -12.54
N ASN A 15 21.74 1.07 -13.48
CA ASN A 15 21.26 2.46 -13.45
C ASN A 15 19.73 2.56 -13.54
N HIS A 16 19.10 1.69 -14.33
CA HIS A 16 17.64 1.63 -14.44
C HIS A 16 17.00 0.92 -13.24
N PHE A 17 17.68 -0.09 -12.70
CA PHE A 17 17.27 -0.78 -11.48
C PHE A 17 17.28 0.14 -10.25
N GLU A 18 18.29 1.00 -10.10
CA GLU A 18 18.32 2.01 -9.03
C GLU A 18 17.21 3.06 -9.18
N ALA A 19 16.85 3.41 -10.42
CA ALA A 19 15.68 4.26 -10.67
C ALA A 19 14.38 3.57 -10.26
N TRP A 20 14.27 2.26 -10.50
CA TRP A 20 13.14 1.45 -10.04
C TRP A 20 13.02 1.46 -8.51
N LYS A 21 14.11 1.22 -7.78
CA LYS A 21 14.10 1.26 -6.30
C LYS A 21 13.55 2.58 -5.74
N LYS A 22 13.85 3.71 -6.39
CA LYS A 22 13.29 5.02 -5.99
C LYS A 22 11.79 5.10 -6.20
N VAL A 23 11.31 4.60 -7.34
CA VAL A 23 9.87 4.50 -7.65
C VAL A 23 9.18 3.59 -6.63
N GLN A 24 9.79 2.45 -6.32
CA GLN A 24 9.32 1.48 -5.35
C GLN A 24 9.08 2.11 -3.96
N ILE A 25 10.01 2.94 -3.49
CA ILE A 25 9.87 3.66 -2.22
C ILE A 25 8.68 4.62 -2.26
N ALA A 26 8.55 5.41 -3.33
CA ALA A 26 7.45 6.36 -3.48
C ALA A 26 6.08 5.64 -3.52
N VAL A 27 6.00 4.55 -4.26
CA VAL A 27 4.82 3.68 -4.31
C VAL A 27 4.51 3.11 -2.94
N GLN A 28 5.49 2.59 -2.20
CA GLN A 28 5.28 2.04 -0.86
C GLN A 28 4.72 3.09 0.11
N ILE A 29 5.21 4.34 0.04
CA ILE A 29 4.68 5.45 0.85
C ILE A 29 3.20 5.69 0.51
N ASN A 30 2.86 5.73 -0.77
CA ASN A 30 1.48 5.94 -1.20
C ASN A 30 0.57 4.76 -0.82
N LEU A 31 1.03 3.51 -0.94
CA LEU A 31 0.28 2.32 -0.51
C LEU A 31 0.04 2.32 1.02
N LYS A 32 1.02 2.76 1.83
CA LYS A 32 0.84 2.95 3.28
C LYS A 32 -0.22 4.00 3.59
N ALA A 33 -0.17 5.12 2.87
CA ALA A 33 -1.15 6.20 3.06
C ALA A 33 -2.56 5.76 2.64
N LEU A 34 -2.69 4.95 1.58
CA LEU A 34 -3.94 4.31 1.18
C LEU A 34 -4.50 3.39 2.29
N ALA A 35 -3.65 2.57 2.93
CA ALA A 35 -4.07 1.73 4.06
C ALA A 35 -4.65 2.56 5.21
N ILE A 36 -4.00 3.68 5.56
CA ILE A 36 -4.50 4.60 6.60
C ILE A 36 -5.86 5.20 6.21
N ILE A 37 -6.05 5.58 4.94
CA ILE A 37 -7.33 6.09 4.46
C ILE A 37 -8.42 5.02 4.54
N LEU A 38 -8.12 3.79 4.12
CA LEU A 38 -9.06 2.66 4.21
C LEU A 38 -9.48 2.35 5.64
N GLN A 39 -8.55 2.43 6.60
CA GLN A 39 -8.88 2.31 8.03
C GLN A 39 -9.84 3.40 8.50
N LYS A 40 -9.69 4.65 8.00
CA LYS A 40 -10.67 5.71 8.28
C LYS A 40 -12.03 5.39 7.68
N PHE A 41 -12.09 4.90 6.44
CA PHE A 41 -13.36 4.43 5.87
C PHE A 41 -14.01 3.38 6.77
N LEU A 42 -13.25 2.36 7.19
CA LEU A 42 -13.78 1.32 8.08
C LEU A 42 -14.36 1.88 9.39
N LEU A 43 -13.70 2.87 10.01
CA LEU A 43 -14.15 3.47 11.27
C LEU A 43 -15.46 4.26 11.15
N PHE A 44 -15.73 4.84 9.98
CA PHE A 44 -16.83 5.78 9.78
C PHE A 44 -17.94 5.24 8.85
N SER A 45 -17.68 4.25 7.99
CA SER A 45 -18.67 3.68 7.06
C SER A 45 -19.66 2.73 7.74
N LEU A 46 -19.31 2.16 8.90
CA LEU A 46 -20.16 1.25 9.68
C LEU A 46 -21.40 1.92 10.29
N LYS A 47 -21.48 3.25 10.29
CA LYS A 47 -22.38 4.01 11.16
C LYS A 47 -23.49 4.80 10.47
N ASP A 48 -23.51 4.81 9.13
CA ASP A 48 -24.60 5.43 8.35
C ASP A 48 -25.82 4.50 8.16
N SER A 49 -25.89 3.36 8.86
CA SER A 49 -26.94 2.35 8.65
C SER A 49 -28.02 2.23 9.75
N ALA A 50 -28.03 3.10 10.77
CA ALA A 50 -29.02 3.00 11.84
C ALA A 50 -29.89 4.25 11.97
N ASP A 51 -31.17 4.07 11.65
CA ASP A 51 -32.33 4.89 11.97
C ASP A 51 -32.58 4.92 13.51
N GLU A 52 -31.53 5.15 14.31
CA GLU A 52 -31.53 5.05 15.78
C GLU A 52 -31.28 6.42 16.47
N GLY A 53 -31.35 7.52 15.72
CA GLY A 53 -31.00 8.86 16.21
C GLY A 53 -31.73 9.30 17.49
N SER A 54 -32.93 8.78 17.80
CA SER A 54 -33.62 9.08 19.06
C SER A 54 -33.23 8.15 20.22
N GLU A 55 -33.01 6.86 19.97
CA GLU A 55 -32.65 5.90 21.02
C GLU A 55 -31.20 6.07 21.51
N THR A 56 -30.28 6.45 20.62
CA THR A 56 -28.87 6.68 20.96
C THR A 56 -28.69 7.95 21.80
N VAL A 57 -29.45 9.02 21.52
CA VAL A 57 -29.42 10.27 22.32
C VAL A 57 -29.94 10.01 23.72
N ASP A 58 -31.04 9.28 23.87
CA ASP A 58 -31.58 8.89 25.17
C ASP A 58 -30.62 8.01 25.98
N ARG A 59 -29.87 7.12 25.31
CA ARG A 59 -28.87 6.27 25.95
C ARG A 59 -27.64 7.07 26.42
N ILE A 60 -27.19 8.06 25.64
CA ILE A 60 -26.09 8.98 26.04
C ILE A 60 -26.52 9.85 27.21
N ILE A 61 -27.71 10.46 27.15
CA ILE A 61 -28.24 11.30 28.25
C ILE A 61 -28.36 10.48 29.54
N LYS A 62 -28.88 9.25 29.47
CA LYS A 62 -28.95 8.34 30.62
C LYS A 62 -27.57 7.97 31.19
N SER A 63 -26.53 7.91 30.35
CA SER A 63 -25.16 7.61 30.81
C SER A 63 -24.53 8.75 31.61
N TYR A 64 -24.91 10.00 31.35
CA TYR A 64 -24.51 11.18 32.13
C TYR A 64 -25.37 11.36 33.39
N GLN A 65 -26.64 10.98 33.34
CA GLN A 65 -27.54 11.03 34.51
C GLN A 65 -27.16 10.03 35.61
N ASN A 66 -26.42 8.97 35.28
CA ASN A 66 -25.99 7.94 36.24
C ASN A 66 -24.61 8.22 36.89
N LYS A 67 -24.01 9.38 36.66
CA LYS A 67 -22.66 9.73 37.16
C LYS A 67 -22.64 10.98 38.05
N GLU A 68 -23.60 11.12 38.96
CA GLU A 68 -23.60 12.23 39.93
C GLU A 68 -22.54 12.13 41.04
N ASP A 69 -21.58 11.18 41.00
CA ASP A 69 -20.69 10.98 42.17
C ASP A 69 -19.18 10.78 41.93
N GLU A 70 -18.61 11.08 40.75
CA GLU A 70 -17.13 11.06 40.63
C GLU A 70 -16.55 12.27 39.86
N SER A 71 -15.69 13.00 40.57
CA SER A 71 -15.10 14.30 40.24
C SER A 71 -14.36 14.38 38.90
N GLU A 72 -14.51 15.53 38.23
CA GLU A 72 -13.96 15.89 36.90
C GLU A 72 -12.43 15.93 36.78
N ALA A 73 -11.66 15.63 37.83
CA ALA A 73 -10.20 15.78 37.82
C ALA A 73 -9.45 14.62 37.12
N ASN A 74 -10.06 13.44 36.97
CA ASN A 74 -9.40 12.25 36.42
C ASN A 74 -9.61 12.02 34.92
N LEU A 75 -10.38 12.89 34.23
CA LEU A 75 -10.74 12.66 32.83
C LEU A 75 -9.59 12.96 31.87
N ALA A 76 -8.70 13.92 32.19
CA ALA A 76 -7.67 14.39 31.26
C ALA A 76 -6.48 13.41 31.11
N GLU A 77 -6.07 12.71 32.17
CA GLU A 77 -4.94 11.76 32.11
C GLU A 77 -5.31 10.42 31.46
N SER A 78 -6.60 10.08 31.37
CA SER A 78 -7.04 8.81 30.78
C SER A 78 -7.01 8.79 29.24
N TYR A 79 -7.12 9.94 28.57
CA TYR A 79 -7.16 9.99 27.09
C TYR A 79 -5.81 9.68 26.43
N SER A 80 -4.69 9.97 27.10
CA SER A 80 -3.35 9.74 26.52
C SER A 80 -2.93 8.27 26.61
N ALA A 81 -3.24 7.58 27.71
CA ALA A 81 -2.86 6.18 27.90
C ALA A 81 -3.71 5.22 27.07
N VAL A 82 -4.98 5.56 26.82
CA VAL A 82 -5.90 4.73 26.01
C VAL A 82 -5.56 4.78 24.51
N PHE A 83 -4.90 5.83 24.03
CA PHE A 83 -4.55 5.95 22.61
C PHE A 83 -3.41 5.00 22.19
N GLU A 84 -2.42 4.77 23.07
CA GLU A 84 -1.28 3.89 22.76
C GLU A 84 -1.62 2.40 22.91
N GLU A 85 -2.49 2.02 23.85
CA GLU A 85 -2.85 0.62 24.09
C GLU A 85 -3.95 0.09 23.13
N CYS A 86 -4.75 0.98 22.54
CA CYS A 86 -5.87 0.62 21.66
C CYS A 86 -5.45 0.20 20.23
N CYS A 87 -4.26 0.60 19.78
CA CYS A 87 -3.77 0.21 18.45
C CYS A 87 -3.33 -1.26 18.37
N GLN A 88 -3.11 -1.93 19.50
CA GLN A 88 -2.46 -3.24 19.52
C GLN A 88 -3.40 -4.42 19.84
N SER A 89 -4.65 -4.21 20.30
CA SER A 89 -5.39 -5.31 20.96
C SER A 89 -6.90 -5.46 20.70
N LYS A 90 -7.59 -4.64 19.89
CA LYS A 90 -9.06 -4.78 19.72
C LYS A 90 -9.59 -4.55 18.30
N LEU A 91 -9.09 -5.30 17.32
CA LEU A 91 -9.81 -5.42 16.04
C LEU A 91 -11.03 -6.34 16.13
N ASP A 92 -11.11 -7.23 17.14
CA ASP A 92 -12.15 -8.25 17.23
C ASP A 92 -13.34 -7.88 18.13
N SER A 93 -13.33 -6.71 18.76
CA SER A 93 -14.46 -6.23 19.56
C SER A 93 -14.46 -4.70 19.67
N LEU A 94 -14.82 -4.01 18.58
CA LEU A 94 -15.13 -2.58 18.65
C LEU A 94 -16.47 -2.42 19.37
N PRO A 95 -16.52 -1.71 20.53
CA PRO A 95 -17.76 -1.48 21.25
C PRO A 95 -18.69 -0.64 20.38
N SER A 96 -19.96 -1.00 20.44
CA SER A 96 -21.01 -0.64 19.48
C SER A 96 -21.30 0.85 19.30
N ASP A 97 -20.79 1.78 20.11
CA ASP A 97 -21.09 3.20 19.95
C ASP A 97 -19.91 4.09 20.40
N SER A 98 -19.21 4.71 19.44
CA SER A 98 -18.26 5.77 19.80
C SER A 98 -19.05 7.04 20.08
N VAL A 99 -19.08 7.48 21.34
CA VAL A 99 -19.79 8.69 21.81
C VAL A 99 -19.45 9.92 20.96
N LEU A 100 -18.20 10.04 20.50
CA LEU A 100 -17.77 11.12 19.61
C LEU A 100 -18.46 11.06 18.25
N VAL A 101 -18.58 9.87 17.65
CA VAL A 101 -19.23 9.70 16.36
C VAL A 101 -20.74 9.97 16.47
N CYS A 102 -21.39 9.47 17.54
CA CYS A 102 -22.80 9.73 17.77
C CYS A 102 -23.08 11.23 18.00
N SER A 103 -22.22 11.92 18.77
CA SER A 103 -22.29 13.37 18.95
C SER A 103 -22.15 14.13 17.62
N LEU A 104 -21.25 13.71 16.74
CA LEU A 104 -21.08 14.32 15.42
C LEU A 104 -22.31 14.12 14.53
N ILE A 105 -22.94 12.95 14.56
CA ILE A 105 -24.17 12.67 13.79
C ILE A 105 -25.31 13.60 14.23
N VAL A 106 -25.50 13.74 15.54
CA VAL A 106 -26.62 14.50 16.13
C VAL A 106 -26.41 16.01 16.02
N ASN A 107 -25.21 16.50 16.35
CA ASN A 107 -24.94 17.93 16.44
C ASN A 107 -24.45 18.52 15.11
N HIS A 108 -23.87 17.72 14.23
CA HIS A 108 -23.26 18.17 12.98
C HIS A 108 -23.55 17.21 11.81
N PRO A 109 -24.83 17.04 11.41
CA PRO A 109 -25.22 16.11 10.37
C PRO A 109 -24.47 16.39 9.06
N GLY A 110 -23.99 15.32 8.40
CA GLY A 110 -23.21 15.40 7.16
C GLY A 110 -21.70 15.60 7.34
N THR A 111 -21.20 15.88 8.55
CA THR A 111 -19.76 16.03 8.81
C THR A 111 -18.98 14.76 8.47
N ILE A 112 -19.52 13.59 8.82
CA ILE A 112 -18.90 12.29 8.52
C ILE A 112 -18.86 12.07 7.01
N THR A 113 -19.95 12.35 6.31
CA THR A 113 -20.04 12.24 4.85
C THR A 113 -19.02 13.15 4.16
N LEU A 114 -18.91 14.42 4.59
CA LEU A 114 -17.91 15.36 4.05
C LEU A 114 -16.48 14.89 4.34
N PHE A 115 -16.22 14.39 5.55
CA PHE A 115 -14.92 13.82 5.92
C PHE A 115 -14.54 12.61 5.05
N LEU A 116 -15.47 11.68 4.84
CA LEU A 116 -15.29 10.51 3.98
C LEU A 116 -15.11 10.91 2.50
N GLN A 117 -15.83 11.93 2.04
CA GLN A 117 -15.62 12.49 0.70
C GLN A 117 -14.21 13.08 0.54
N GLU A 118 -13.71 13.79 1.54
CA GLU A 118 -12.33 14.30 1.53
C GLU A 118 -11.32 13.15 1.51
N GLN A 119 -11.57 12.08 2.26
CA GLN A 119 -10.74 10.88 2.22
C GLN A 119 -10.80 10.18 0.86
N SER A 120 -11.97 10.12 0.22
CA SER A 120 -12.16 9.60 -1.14
C SER A 120 -11.34 10.36 -2.17
N ASN A 121 -11.35 11.69 -2.10
CA ASN A 121 -10.55 12.54 -2.98
C ASN A 121 -9.04 12.27 -2.81
N LYS A 122 -8.57 12.09 -1.56
CA LYS A 122 -7.17 11.73 -1.27
C LYS A 122 -6.81 10.34 -1.80
N LEU A 123 -7.74 9.38 -1.69
CA LEU A 123 -7.58 8.03 -2.22
C LEU A 123 -7.39 8.06 -3.74
N LEU A 124 -8.24 8.81 -4.45
CA LEU A 124 -8.13 9.02 -5.90
C LEU A 124 -6.80 9.70 -6.28
N GLN A 125 -6.39 10.72 -5.53
CA GLN A 125 -5.11 11.40 -5.75
C GLN A 125 -3.94 10.42 -5.64
N MET A 126 -3.88 9.60 -4.58
CA MET A 126 -2.82 8.61 -4.38
C MET A 126 -2.79 7.55 -5.49
N ILE A 127 -3.95 7.07 -5.94
CA ILE A 127 -4.06 6.16 -7.10
C ILE A 127 -3.47 6.81 -8.36
N SER A 128 -3.80 8.08 -8.60
CA SER A 128 -3.28 8.84 -9.74
C SER A 128 -1.76 9.04 -9.64
N GLU A 129 -1.24 9.35 -8.46
CA GLU A 129 0.19 9.52 -8.23
C GLU A 129 0.97 8.22 -8.48
N ILE A 130 0.48 7.08 -7.94
CA ILE A 130 1.06 5.76 -8.21
C ILE A 130 1.08 5.47 -9.72
N SER A 131 -0.03 5.72 -10.41
CA SER A 131 -0.14 5.51 -11.86
C SER A 131 0.86 6.38 -12.64
N CYS A 132 0.99 7.65 -12.26
CA CYS A 132 1.93 8.59 -12.88
C CYS A 132 3.40 8.18 -12.68
N LEU A 133 3.75 7.68 -11.50
CA LEU A 133 5.09 7.17 -11.20
C LEU A 133 5.45 5.99 -12.13
N TYR A 134 4.50 5.07 -12.35
CA TYR A 134 4.72 3.95 -13.26
C TYR A 134 4.81 4.37 -14.71
N ASP A 135 3.93 5.23 -15.20
CA ASP A 135 3.98 5.66 -16.59
C ASP A 135 5.28 6.44 -16.87
N THR A 136 5.76 7.21 -15.89
CA THR A 136 7.06 7.88 -15.97
C THR A 136 8.22 6.89 -16.00
N PHE A 137 8.20 5.87 -15.13
CA PHE A 137 9.23 4.83 -15.13
C PHE A 137 9.22 4.02 -16.42
N ARG A 138 8.02 3.61 -16.86
CA ARG A 138 7.78 2.82 -18.06
C ARG A 138 8.31 3.51 -19.32
N SER A 139 7.96 4.78 -19.48
CA SER A 139 8.38 5.58 -20.65
C SER A 139 9.89 5.83 -20.70
N LYS A 140 10.56 5.96 -19.55
CA LYS A 140 11.99 6.33 -19.49
C LYS A 140 12.95 5.15 -19.38
N HIS A 141 12.54 4.09 -18.69
CA HIS A 141 13.42 3.02 -18.21
C HIS A 141 13.00 1.63 -18.66
N LEU A 142 11.71 1.27 -18.55
CA LEU A 142 11.28 -0.12 -18.75
C LEU A 142 11.65 -0.63 -20.15
N ALA A 143 11.40 0.16 -21.21
CA ALA A 143 11.75 -0.22 -22.57
C ALA A 143 13.26 -0.50 -22.75
N LYS A 144 14.12 0.26 -22.07
CA LYS A 144 15.58 0.06 -22.12
C LYS A 144 16.00 -1.18 -21.35
N MET A 145 15.34 -1.45 -20.22
CA MET A 145 15.57 -2.68 -19.45
C MET A 145 15.14 -3.92 -20.24
N THR A 146 14.03 -3.84 -20.99
CA THR A 146 13.59 -4.91 -21.90
C THR A 146 14.64 -5.21 -22.96
N GLN A 147 15.18 -4.18 -23.62
CA GLN A 147 16.26 -4.35 -24.61
C GLN A 147 17.50 -5.03 -24.01
N ILE A 148 17.94 -4.60 -22.82
CA ILE A 148 19.10 -5.21 -22.14
C ILE A 148 18.82 -6.68 -21.80
N ARG A 149 17.61 -7.00 -21.35
CA ARG A 149 17.20 -8.38 -21.05
C ARG A 149 17.19 -9.26 -22.31
N GLU A 150 16.66 -8.76 -23.43
CA GLU A 150 16.68 -9.46 -24.72
C GLU A 150 18.13 -9.72 -25.21
N GLU A 151 19.02 -8.73 -25.05
CA GLU A 151 20.45 -8.89 -25.35
C GLU A 151 21.08 -9.98 -24.47
N CYS A 152 20.74 -10.05 -23.18
CA CYS A 152 21.19 -11.11 -22.28
C CYS A 152 20.69 -12.50 -22.69
N GLU A 153 19.43 -12.63 -23.12
CA GLU A 153 18.88 -13.91 -23.62
C GLU A 153 19.58 -14.40 -24.88
N VAL A 154 19.91 -13.49 -25.81
CA VAL A 154 20.71 -13.82 -27.00
C VAL A 154 22.10 -14.33 -26.60
N ILE A 155 22.73 -13.75 -25.58
CA ILE A 155 24.03 -14.19 -25.07
C ILE A 155 23.93 -15.59 -24.44
N ILE A 156 22.89 -15.87 -23.65
CA ILE A 156 22.62 -17.23 -23.10
C ILE A 156 22.53 -18.25 -24.24
N ASN A 157 21.67 -17.99 -25.22
CA ASN A 157 21.40 -18.92 -26.32
C ASN A 157 22.64 -19.17 -27.20
N ARG A 158 23.51 -18.16 -27.37
CA ARG A 158 24.78 -18.31 -28.08
C ARG A 158 25.80 -19.13 -27.27
N ASN A 159 25.84 -18.95 -25.95
CA ASN A 159 26.79 -19.64 -25.08
C ASN A 159 26.46 -21.13 -24.89
N ILE A 160 25.18 -21.51 -24.93
CA ILE A 160 24.74 -22.93 -24.89
C ILE A 160 25.31 -23.75 -26.07
N ASN A 161 25.62 -23.10 -27.20
CA ASN A 161 26.14 -23.76 -28.40
C ASN A 161 27.66 -23.87 -28.50
N ILE A 162 28.42 -23.33 -27.53
CA ILE A 162 29.89 -23.29 -27.60
C ILE A 162 30.51 -24.18 -26.51
N LYS A 163 30.95 -25.37 -26.89
CA LYS A 163 31.82 -26.23 -26.07
C LYS A 163 33.22 -25.61 -25.97
N THR A 164 33.49 -24.88 -24.89
CA THR A 164 34.83 -24.38 -24.56
C THR A 164 35.17 -24.66 -23.10
N HIS A 165 36.31 -25.28 -22.86
CA HIS A 165 36.65 -25.97 -21.62
C HIS A 165 37.48 -25.15 -20.61
N ASP A 166 37.82 -23.89 -20.89
CA ASP A 166 38.95 -23.22 -20.19
C ASP A 166 38.66 -21.95 -19.36
N LEU A 167 37.40 -21.57 -19.09
CA LEU A 167 37.11 -20.34 -18.32
C LEU A 167 35.90 -20.51 -17.38
N GLN A 168 36.02 -21.37 -16.38
CA GLN A 168 34.89 -21.78 -15.53
C GLN A 168 34.41 -20.65 -14.59
N GLU A 169 35.31 -19.95 -13.90
CA GLU A 169 34.96 -18.83 -13.00
C GLU A 169 34.35 -17.62 -13.76
N GLU A 170 34.89 -17.30 -14.95
CA GLU A 170 34.41 -16.18 -15.76
C GLU A 170 33.03 -16.47 -16.39
N LYS A 171 32.78 -17.73 -16.76
CA LYS A 171 31.46 -18.19 -17.18
C LYS A 171 30.45 -18.10 -16.04
N GLU A 172 30.86 -18.45 -14.82
CA GLU A 172 30.00 -18.40 -13.64
C GLU A 172 29.60 -16.96 -13.29
N ARG A 173 30.56 -16.02 -13.25
CA ARG A 173 30.28 -14.59 -12.98
C ARG A 173 29.35 -13.96 -14.03
N ASN A 174 29.57 -14.26 -15.31
CA ASN A 174 28.73 -13.78 -16.39
C ASN A 174 27.31 -14.36 -16.32
N SER A 175 27.20 -15.65 -15.97
CA SER A 175 25.91 -16.31 -15.75
C SER A 175 25.13 -15.65 -14.60
N GLN A 176 25.80 -15.38 -13.47
CA GLN A 176 25.19 -14.68 -12.32
C GLN A 176 24.67 -13.29 -12.70
N GLN A 177 25.43 -12.50 -13.46
CA GLN A 177 25.00 -11.17 -13.89
C GLN A 177 23.78 -11.22 -14.82
N ILE A 178 23.74 -12.19 -15.73
CA ILE A 178 22.61 -12.38 -16.63
C ILE A 178 21.37 -12.84 -15.86
N ASN A 179 21.51 -13.81 -14.95
CA ASN A 179 20.41 -14.29 -14.12
C ASN A 179 19.83 -13.15 -13.28
N PHE A 180 20.69 -12.32 -12.68
CA PHE A 180 20.26 -11.13 -11.96
C PHE A 180 19.38 -10.20 -12.83
N ILE A 181 19.81 -9.91 -14.07
CA ILE A 181 19.05 -9.06 -14.99
C ILE A 181 17.68 -9.68 -15.31
N VAL A 182 17.65 -10.97 -15.65
CA VAL A 182 16.41 -11.67 -16.05
C VAL A 182 15.43 -11.77 -14.88
N GLU A 183 15.90 -12.22 -13.71
CA GLU A 183 15.07 -12.40 -12.52
C GLU A 183 14.53 -11.07 -12.02
N THR A 184 15.37 -10.03 -11.91
CA THR A 184 14.91 -8.71 -11.45
C THR A 184 13.97 -8.07 -12.45
N PHE A 185 14.20 -8.22 -13.77
CA PHE A 185 13.29 -7.67 -14.78
C PHE A 185 11.90 -8.31 -14.70
N HIS A 186 11.86 -9.63 -14.51
CA HIS A 186 10.61 -10.36 -14.33
C HIS A 186 9.88 -9.89 -13.06
N GLY A 187 10.60 -9.83 -11.93
CA GLY A 187 10.02 -9.36 -10.66
C GLY A 187 9.46 -7.94 -10.73
N ILE A 188 10.16 -7.02 -11.41
CA ILE A 188 9.67 -5.64 -11.62
C ILE A 188 8.39 -5.64 -12.47
N SER A 189 8.36 -6.45 -13.52
CA SER A 189 7.21 -6.50 -14.43
C SER A 189 5.97 -7.07 -13.74
N GLU A 190 6.13 -8.11 -12.92
CA GLU A 190 5.06 -8.66 -12.09
C GLU A 190 4.55 -7.63 -11.10
N GLU A 191 5.45 -6.95 -10.39
CA GLU A 191 5.10 -5.97 -9.37
C GLU A 191 4.33 -4.77 -9.96
N ILE A 192 4.78 -4.22 -11.10
CA ILE A 192 4.05 -3.16 -11.83
C ILE A 192 2.63 -3.62 -12.16
N ASN A 193 2.48 -4.86 -12.63
CA ASN A 193 1.18 -5.38 -13.03
C ASN A 193 0.26 -5.61 -11.82
N GLU A 194 0.77 -6.15 -10.72
CA GLU A 194 0.01 -6.33 -9.48
C GLU A 194 -0.53 -5.00 -8.95
N ILE A 195 0.33 -3.98 -8.84
CA ILE A 195 -0.06 -2.69 -8.28
C ILE A 195 -1.00 -1.94 -9.24
N LYS A 196 -0.75 -2.02 -10.55
CA LYS A 196 -1.67 -1.46 -11.55
C LYS A 196 -3.05 -2.11 -11.48
N ASN A 197 -3.11 -3.43 -11.32
CA ASN A 197 -4.38 -4.15 -11.19
C ASN A 197 -5.10 -3.77 -9.90
N PHE A 198 -4.37 -3.63 -8.79
CA PHE A 198 -4.92 -3.13 -7.53
C PHE A 198 -5.52 -1.74 -7.69
N CYS A 199 -4.75 -0.76 -8.18
CA CYS A 199 -5.21 0.61 -8.39
C CYS A 199 -6.42 0.70 -9.34
N LYS A 200 -6.49 -0.16 -10.37
CA LYS A 200 -7.62 -0.19 -11.31
C LYS A 200 -8.91 -0.72 -10.68
N ASN A 201 -8.79 -1.68 -9.77
CA ASN A 201 -9.93 -2.36 -9.15
C ASN A 201 -10.35 -1.73 -7.83
N MET A 202 -9.56 -0.80 -7.30
CA MET A 202 -9.85 -0.11 -6.04
C MET A 202 -11.01 0.88 -6.21
N ASP A 203 -12.03 0.69 -5.38
CA ASP A 203 -13.14 1.62 -5.28
C ASP A 203 -12.66 2.92 -4.60
N THR A 204 -12.94 4.06 -5.23
CA THR A 204 -12.54 5.38 -4.70
C THR A 204 -13.45 5.84 -3.56
N TYR A 205 -14.63 5.23 -3.40
CA TYR A 205 -15.51 5.44 -2.26
C TYR A 205 -15.98 4.09 -1.70
N PRO A 206 -15.09 3.34 -1.01
CA PRO A 206 -15.43 2.02 -0.53
C PRO A 206 -16.38 2.13 0.66
N ASN A 207 -17.65 1.81 0.46
CA ASN A 207 -18.70 1.86 1.48
C ASN A 207 -19.05 0.51 2.11
N GLN A 208 -18.45 -0.58 1.62
CA GLN A 208 -18.67 -1.94 2.12
C GLN A 208 -17.46 -2.41 2.92
N GLU A 209 -17.69 -2.81 4.17
CA GLU A 209 -16.66 -3.31 5.09
C GLU A 209 -15.84 -4.45 4.47
N ASP A 210 -16.50 -5.44 3.86
CA ASP A 210 -15.81 -6.58 3.23
C ASP A 210 -14.87 -6.14 2.10
N LYS A 211 -15.23 -5.11 1.34
CA LYS A 211 -14.35 -4.56 0.30
C LYS A 211 -13.16 -3.84 0.92
N ILE A 212 -13.39 -3.03 1.96
CA ILE A 212 -12.32 -2.32 2.68
C ILE A 212 -11.32 -3.33 3.27
N LYS A 213 -11.82 -4.38 3.94
CA LYS A 213 -10.99 -5.45 4.51
C LYS A 213 -10.17 -6.18 3.45
N LYS A 214 -10.75 -6.51 2.29
CA LYS A 214 -10.02 -7.11 1.16
C LYS A 214 -8.90 -6.21 0.63
N TYR A 215 -9.13 -4.90 0.55
CA TYR A 215 -8.07 -3.97 0.14
C TYR A 215 -6.96 -3.87 1.18
N LEU A 216 -7.29 -3.85 2.47
CA LEU A 216 -6.30 -3.86 3.55
C LEU A 216 -5.48 -5.16 3.56
N GLU A 217 -6.13 -6.31 3.42
CA GLU A 217 -5.47 -7.61 3.35
C GLU A 217 -4.50 -7.69 2.16
N PHE A 218 -4.89 -7.15 0.99
CA PHE A 218 -3.98 -7.04 -0.15
C PHE A 218 -2.75 -6.19 0.19
N LEU A 219 -2.95 -5.02 0.81
CA LEU A 219 -1.86 -4.10 1.16
C LEU A 219 -0.91 -4.72 2.20
N GLU A 220 -1.43 -5.41 3.21
CA GLU A 220 -0.64 -6.09 4.24
C GLU A 220 0.18 -7.26 3.67
N ASN A 221 -0.38 -7.99 2.71
CA ASN A 221 0.30 -9.11 2.06
C ASN A 221 1.25 -8.70 0.95
N PHE A 222 1.20 -7.45 0.51
CA PHE A 222 2.06 -6.94 -0.56
C PHE A 222 3.53 -7.00 -0.14
N LYS A 223 4.43 -7.34 -1.08
CA LYS A 223 5.86 -7.64 -0.81
C LYS A 223 6.61 -6.56 0.00
N PHE A 224 6.11 -5.33 0.08
CA PHE A 224 6.72 -4.22 0.83
C PHE A 224 6.31 -4.10 2.30
N PHE A 225 5.36 -4.93 2.74
CA PHE A 225 4.85 -4.92 4.11
C PHE A 225 5.25 -6.17 4.89
N LYS A 226 5.74 -7.21 4.20
CA LYS A 226 6.40 -8.35 4.83
C LYS A 226 7.81 -7.93 5.28
N LYS A 227 7.99 -7.77 6.59
CA LYS A 227 9.29 -7.63 7.25
C LYS A 227 10.05 -8.95 7.24
#